data_AF-A0A943U3J9-F1
#
_entry.id   AF-A0A943U3J9-F1
#
_cell.length_a   1.000
_cell.length_b   1.000
_cell.length_c   1.000
_cell.angle_alpha   90.00
_cell.angle_beta   90.00
_cell.angle_gamma   90.00
#
_symmetry.space_group_name_H-M   'P 1'
#
loop_
_entity.id
_entity.type
_entity.pdbx_description
1 polymer ?
#
loop_
_entity_poly.entity_id
_entity_poly.type
_entity_poly.pdbx_seq_one_letter_code
_entity_poly.pdbx_strand_id
1 'polypeptide(L)'
;MSFFVVKNRIHLTRGDSAEFDLTIRDRVTGSVFIPGDGDRLTFTLKRFITDKDPVLTKTLGQGIRQEQDSCVLVFLPEDTRHLSCGRYIYEVKLVRGTGYTDTIIPARDFFLERSVTERGTE
;
A
#
# COMPACT_ATOMS: atom_id res chain seq x y z
N MET A 1 0.48 8.68 19.96
CA MET A 1 1.32 7.61 19.39
C MET A 1 1.58 7.98 17.95
N SER A 2 2.78 7.73 17.42
CA SER A 2 3.12 8.04 16.02
C SER A 2 3.83 6.85 15.44
N PHE A 3 3.54 6.47 14.20
CA PHE A 3 4.05 5.25 13.61
C PHE A 3 5.04 5.48 12.46
N PHE A 4 5.80 4.45 12.12
CA PHE A 4 6.62 4.44 10.90
C PHE A 4 6.72 3.04 10.29
N VAL A 5 7.05 2.99 9.00
CA VAL A 5 7.28 1.76 8.21
C VAL A 5 8.64 1.85 7.51
N VAL A 6 9.28 0.70 7.30
CA VAL A 6 10.63 0.54 6.73
C VAL A 6 10.54 0.01 5.29
N LYS A 7 11.41 0.49 4.39
CA LYS A 7 11.46 0.15 2.94
C LYS A 7 10.19 0.52 2.15
N ASN A 8 9.98 1.82 1.93
CA ASN A 8 8.74 2.37 1.36
C ASN A 8 8.86 2.78 -0.13
N ARG A 9 9.65 2.06 -0.93
CA ARG A 9 9.69 2.27 -2.39
C ARG A 9 9.31 0.96 -3.06
N ILE A 10 8.19 0.95 -3.76
CA ILE A 10 7.63 -0.25 -4.38
C ILE A 10 7.85 -0.19 -5.88
N HIS A 11 8.41 -1.27 -6.42
CA HIS A 11 8.49 -1.56 -7.84
C HIS A 11 7.69 -2.83 -8.09
N LEU A 12 6.75 -2.77 -9.03
CA LEU A 12 5.90 -3.91 -9.39
C LEU A 12 5.79 -3.98 -10.90
N THR A 13 5.96 -5.15 -11.48
CA THR A 13 5.64 -5.40 -12.88
C THR A 13 4.13 -5.45 -13.06
N ARG A 14 3.61 -4.74 -14.05
CA ARG A 14 2.18 -4.76 -14.37
C ARG A 14 1.68 -6.17 -14.63
N GLY A 15 0.58 -6.53 -13.97
CA GLY A 15 -0.06 -7.84 -14.12
C GLY A 15 0.56 -8.94 -13.27
N ASP A 16 1.59 -8.66 -12.48
CA ASP A 16 2.17 -9.64 -11.57
C ASP A 16 1.49 -9.61 -10.19
N SER A 17 1.54 -10.76 -9.52
CA SER A 17 1.24 -10.85 -8.08
C SER A 17 2.45 -10.44 -7.26
N ALA A 18 2.22 -9.79 -6.12
CA ALA A 18 3.27 -9.50 -5.15
C ALA A 18 2.72 -9.41 -3.72
N GLU A 19 3.56 -9.73 -2.74
CA GLU A 19 3.28 -9.51 -1.32
C GLU A 19 4.37 -8.61 -0.72
N PHE A 20 3.96 -7.57 0.01
CA PHE A 20 4.86 -6.65 0.69
C PHE A 20 4.56 -6.59 2.18
N ASP A 21 5.56 -6.88 3.00
CA ASP A 21 5.45 -6.75 4.45
C ASP A 21 5.35 -5.27 4.87
N LEU A 22 4.30 -4.97 5.63
CA LEU A 22 4.05 -3.70 6.29
C LEU A 22 4.19 -3.88 7.81
N THR A 23 5.43 -3.80 8.30
CA THR A 23 5.69 -3.75 9.74
C THR A 23 5.47 -2.33 10.26
N ILE A 24 4.40 -2.14 11.02
CA ILE A 24 4.10 -0.86 11.67
C ILE A 24 4.77 -0.86 13.05
N ARG A 25 5.55 0.17 13.35
CA ARG A 25 6.20 0.31 14.66
C ARG A 25 5.80 1.60 15.33
N ASP A 26 5.54 1.54 16.64
CA ASP A 26 5.44 2.76 17.44
C ASP A 26 6.81 3.44 17.47
N ARG A 27 6.83 4.73 17.15
CA ARG A 27 8.06 5.51 17.05
C ARG A 27 8.75 5.72 18.40
N VAL A 28 7.98 5.73 19.50
CA VAL A 28 8.51 5.99 20.85
C VAL A 28 9.07 4.70 21.44
N THR A 29 8.31 3.61 21.40
CA THR A 29 8.72 2.35 22.04
C THR A 29 9.49 1.41 21.11
N GLY A 30 9.39 1.59 19.78
CA GLY A 30 9.93 0.68 18.78
C GLY A 30 9.17 -0.65 18.64
N SER A 31 8.16 -0.87 19.48
CA SER A 31 7.33 -2.07 19.49
C SER A 31 6.54 -2.19 18.19
N VAL A 32 6.34 -3.44 17.76
CA VAL A 32 5.44 -3.73 16.64
C VAL A 32 4.01 -3.39 17.07
N PHE A 33 3.30 -2.71 16.18
CA PHE A 33 1.90 -2.37 16.34
C PHE A 33 1.07 -3.21 15.36
N ILE A 34 0.08 -3.91 15.89
CA ILE A 34 -0.86 -4.74 15.12
C ILE A 34 -2.26 -4.10 15.20
N PRO A 35 -2.89 -3.77 14.05
CA PRO A 35 -4.27 -3.30 14.02
C PRO A 35 -5.22 -4.26 14.73
N GLY A 36 -6.07 -3.72 15.60
CA GLY A 36 -7.11 -4.47 16.30
C GLY A 36 -8.49 -4.23 15.70
N ASP A 37 -9.51 -4.81 16.34
CA ASP A 37 -10.89 -4.65 15.91
C ASP A 37 -11.31 -3.17 15.86
N GLY A 38 -11.93 -2.77 14.73
CA GLY A 38 -12.35 -1.40 14.47
C GLY A 38 -11.26 -0.49 13.90
N ASP A 39 -10.00 -0.93 13.87
CA ASP A 39 -8.96 -0.21 13.15
C ASP A 39 -9.06 -0.48 11.63
N ARG A 40 -8.68 0.52 10.84
CA ARG A 40 -8.70 0.47 9.38
C ARG A 40 -7.34 0.89 8.86
N LEU A 41 -6.58 -0.07 8.33
CA LEU A 41 -5.41 0.22 7.52
C LEU A 41 -5.82 0.31 6.06
N THR A 42 -5.47 1.40 5.39
CA THR A 42 -5.83 1.68 4.00
C THR A 42 -4.59 2.03 3.20
N PHE A 43 -4.35 1.29 2.12
CA PHE A 43 -3.41 1.63 1.06
C PHE A 43 -4.19 2.32 -0.06
N THR A 44 -3.67 3.44 -0.56
CA THR A 44 -4.28 4.20 -1.64
C THR A 44 -3.23 4.50 -2.70
N LEU A 45 -3.54 4.20 -3.96
CA LEU A 45 -2.69 4.48 -5.11
C LEU A 45 -3.40 5.46 -6.05
N LYS A 46 -2.68 6.50 -6.47
CA LYS A 46 -3.13 7.52 -7.42
C LYS A 46 -2.12 7.67 -8.56
N ARG A 47 -2.59 8.09 -9.74
CA ARG A 47 -1.67 8.43 -10.83
C ARG A 47 -0.93 9.72 -10.49
N PHE A 48 -1.65 10.74 -10.02
CA PHE A 48 -1.10 12.00 -9.52
C PHE A 48 -1.69 12.35 -8.15
N ILE A 49 -0.91 13.06 -7.33
CA ILE A 49 -1.35 13.46 -5.97
C ILE A 49 -2.59 14.38 -6.01
N THR A 50 -2.77 15.11 -7.10
CA THR A 50 -3.89 16.02 -7.36
C THR A 50 -5.14 15.30 -7.83
N ASP A 51 -5.05 14.03 -8.22
CA ASP A 51 -6.21 13.29 -8.67
C ASP A 51 -7.20 13.14 -7.52
N LYS A 52 -8.48 13.35 -7.79
CA LYS A 52 -9.52 13.21 -6.78
C LYS A 52 -9.65 11.75 -6.36
N ASP A 53 -9.85 10.88 -7.34
CA ASP A 53 -10.17 9.46 -7.13
C ASP A 53 -8.91 8.59 -7.26
N PRO A 54 -8.75 7.58 -6.39
CA PRO A 54 -7.66 6.62 -6.51
C PRO A 54 -7.87 5.64 -7.65
N VAL A 55 -6.78 5.16 -8.23
CA VAL A 55 -6.80 4.07 -9.22
C VAL A 55 -6.91 2.70 -8.54
N LEU A 56 -6.47 2.59 -7.28
CA LEU A 56 -6.56 1.38 -6.48
C LEU A 56 -6.60 1.75 -4.99
N THR A 57 -7.47 1.05 -4.25
CA THR A 57 -7.55 1.13 -2.79
C THR A 57 -7.58 -0.29 -2.23
N LYS A 58 -6.78 -0.55 -1.20
CA LYS A 58 -6.77 -1.81 -0.46
C LYS A 58 -6.93 -1.53 1.02
N THR A 59 -7.64 -2.39 1.74
CA THR A 59 -7.89 -2.26 3.18
C THR A 59 -7.61 -3.56 3.92
N LEU A 60 -7.54 -3.53 5.25
CA LEU A 60 -7.53 -4.76 6.05
C LEU A 60 -8.70 -5.66 5.65
N GLY A 61 -8.41 -6.93 5.40
CA GLY A 61 -9.37 -7.93 4.92
C GLY A 61 -9.66 -7.87 3.42
N GLN A 62 -9.23 -6.81 2.72
CA GLN A 62 -9.42 -6.63 1.28
C GLN A 62 -8.14 -6.10 0.61
N GLY A 63 -7.22 -7.02 0.30
CA GLY A 63 -5.92 -6.70 -0.29
C GLY A 63 -4.83 -6.34 0.71
N ILE A 64 -5.17 -6.17 1.99
CA ILE A 64 -4.20 -6.21 3.10
C ILE A 64 -4.58 -7.35 4.04
N ARG A 65 -3.70 -8.34 4.18
CA ARG A 65 -3.84 -9.45 5.12
C ARG A 65 -3.15 -9.11 6.43
N GLN A 66 -3.71 -9.54 7.55
CA GLN A 66 -3.09 -9.40 8.86
C GLN A 66 -2.45 -10.73 9.24
N GLU A 67 -1.18 -10.67 9.64
CA GLU A 67 -0.40 -11.78 10.15
C GLU A 67 -0.14 -11.58 11.66
N GLN A 68 0.55 -12.53 12.31
CA GLN A 68 0.84 -12.46 13.75
C GLN A 68 1.60 -11.17 14.14
N ASP A 69 2.64 -10.81 13.38
CA ASP A 69 3.56 -9.72 13.71
C ASP A 69 3.68 -8.65 12.60
N SER A 70 2.82 -8.70 11.58
CA SER A 70 2.84 -7.74 10.47
C SER A 70 1.49 -7.64 9.77
N CYS A 71 1.35 -6.66 8.89
CA CYS A 71 0.35 -6.70 7.84
C CYS A 71 1.06 -6.99 6.51
N VAL A 72 0.39 -7.65 5.58
CA VAL A 72 0.92 -7.98 4.26
C VAL A 72 0.03 -7.32 3.21
N LEU A 73 0.60 -6.39 2.44
CA LEU A 73 -0.07 -5.79 1.28
C LEU A 73 0.06 -6.75 0.10
N VAL A 74 -1.08 -7.23 -0.39
CA VAL A 74 -1.15 -8.23 -1.46
C VAL A 74 -1.63 -7.57 -2.75
N PHE A 75 -0.86 -7.72 -3.81
CA PHE A 75 -1.23 -7.40 -5.18
C PHE A 75 -1.52 -8.69 -5.95
N LEU A 76 -2.65 -8.69 -6.66
CA LEU A 76 -3.05 -9.69 -7.63
C LEU A 76 -2.93 -9.08 -9.04
N PRO A 77 -2.84 -9.91 -10.11
CA PRO A 77 -2.70 -9.43 -11.47
C PRO A 77 -3.74 -8.39 -11.88
N GLU A 78 -5.00 -8.62 -11.52
CA GLU A 78 -6.13 -7.74 -11.80
C GLU A 78 -6.03 -6.34 -11.20
N ASP A 79 -5.31 -6.18 -10.09
CA ASP A 79 -5.13 -4.87 -9.45
C ASP A 79 -4.38 -3.88 -10.34
N THR A 80 -3.52 -4.39 -11.24
CA THR A 80 -2.63 -3.54 -12.03
C THR A 80 -2.71 -3.77 -13.54
N ARG A 81 -3.26 -4.90 -14.02
CA ARG A 81 -3.25 -5.25 -15.45
C ARG A 81 -3.86 -4.20 -16.38
N HIS A 82 -4.83 -3.43 -15.88
CA HIS A 82 -5.52 -2.39 -16.66
C HIS A 82 -4.86 -1.00 -16.54
N LEU A 83 -3.87 -0.86 -15.66
CA LEU A 83 -3.18 0.39 -15.43
C LEU A 83 -2.07 0.61 -16.48
N SER A 84 -1.82 1.86 -16.83
CA SER A 84 -0.68 2.22 -17.68
C SER A 84 0.61 2.12 -16.88
N CYS A 85 1.68 1.60 -17.48
CA CYS A 85 3.00 1.61 -16.84
C CYS A 85 3.46 3.05 -16.52
N GLY A 86 4.37 3.18 -15.57
CA GLY A 86 4.98 4.43 -15.16
C GLY A 86 4.85 4.71 -13.67
N ARG A 87 5.05 5.98 -13.30
CA ARG A 87 5.06 6.43 -11.91
C ARG A 87 3.66 6.71 -11.40
N TYR A 88 3.40 6.24 -10.19
CA TYR A 88 2.23 6.49 -9.37
C TYR A 88 2.67 7.02 -8.00
N ILE A 89 1.71 7.48 -7.21
CA ILE A 89 1.93 7.93 -5.83
C ILE A 89 1.01 7.13 -4.94
N TYR A 90 1.56 6.61 -3.83
CA TYR A 90 0.79 5.89 -2.84
C TYR A 90 0.97 6.47 -1.45
N GLU A 91 -0.01 6.22 -0.59
CA GLU A 91 0.08 6.43 0.86
C GLU A 91 -0.51 5.23 1.60
N VAL A 92 -0.15 5.10 2.88
CA VAL A 92 -0.80 4.17 3.81
C VAL A 92 -1.26 4.94 5.03
N LYS A 93 -2.56 4.79 5.33
CA LYS A 93 -3.25 5.48 6.43
C LYS A 93 -3.83 4.47 7.40
N LEU A 94 -3.63 4.72 8.69
CA LEU A 94 -4.24 3.99 9.79
C LEU A 94 -5.32 4.89 10.42
N VAL A 95 -6.56 4.42 10.45
CA VAL A 95 -7.64 5.03 11.23
C VAL A 95 -7.97 4.08 12.36
N ARG A 96 -7.88 4.54 13.60
CA ARG A 96 -8.17 3.76 14.79
C ARG A 96 -9.67 3.68 15.03
N GLY A 97 -10.14 2.64 15.71
CA GLY A 97 -11.53 2.57 16.18
C GLY A 97 -11.96 3.76 17.06
N THR A 98 -10.99 4.45 17.68
CA THR A 98 -11.20 5.67 18.47
C THR A 98 -11.37 6.95 17.64
N GLY A 99 -11.22 6.87 16.31
CA GLY A 99 -11.22 8.03 15.40
C GLY A 99 -9.85 8.68 15.18
N TYR A 100 -8.80 8.25 15.91
CA TYR A 100 -7.44 8.74 15.67
C TYR A 100 -6.95 8.32 14.27
N THR A 101 -6.45 9.27 13.49
CA THR A 101 -5.96 9.02 12.13
C THR A 101 -4.48 9.35 12.02
N ASP A 102 -3.70 8.43 11.46
CA ASP A 102 -2.27 8.61 11.21
C ASP A 102 -1.89 8.16 9.78
N THR A 103 -1.09 8.96 9.09
CA THR A 103 -0.55 8.61 7.77
C THR A 103 0.83 8.00 7.96
N ILE A 104 0.86 6.68 8.17
CA ILE A 104 2.05 5.94 8.58
C ILE A 104 3.07 5.77 7.45
N ILE A 105 2.62 5.82 6.20
CA ILE A 105 3.46 6.03 5.02
C ILE A 105 2.91 7.27 4.30
N PRO A 106 3.59 8.42 4.36
CA PRO A 106 3.19 9.60 3.59
C PRO A 106 3.36 9.34 2.10
N ALA A 107 2.89 10.26 1.24
CA ALA A 107 3.02 10.14 -0.21
C ALA A 107 4.43 9.68 -0.65
N ARG A 108 4.52 8.50 -1.28
CA ARG A 108 5.74 7.91 -1.84
C ARG A 108 5.51 7.46 -3.28
N ASP A 109 6.60 7.41 -4.04
CA ASP A 109 6.54 6.89 -5.41
C ASP A 109 6.30 5.38 -5.42
N PHE A 110 5.43 4.97 -6.33
CA PHE A 110 5.19 3.58 -6.73
C PHE A 110 5.52 3.46 -8.22
N PHE A 111 6.35 2.50 -8.60
CA PHE A 111 6.75 2.29 -9.99
C PHE A 111 6.06 1.04 -10.53
N LEU A 112 5.17 1.25 -11.50
CA LEU A 112 4.55 0.17 -12.26
C LEU A 112 5.35 -0.07 -13.54
N GLU A 113 6.09 -1.16 -13.59
CA GLU A 113 7.03 -1.50 -14.65
C GLU A 113 6.37 -2.38 -15.71
N ARG A 114 6.94 -2.38 -16.91
CA ARG A 114 6.43 -3.18 -18.02
C ARG A 114 7.06 -4.56 -18.01
N SER A 115 6.24 -5.60 -18.20
CA SER A 115 6.78 -6.94 -18.45
C SER A 115 7.40 -7.03 -19.86
N VAL A 116 8.52 -7.73 -19.98
CA VAL A 116 9.20 -7.97 -21.27
C VAL A 116 8.35 -8.85 -22.19
N THR A 117 7.48 -9.70 -21.64
CA THR A 117 6.63 -10.62 -22.40
C THR A 117 5.33 -9.99 -22.91
N GLU A 118 4.92 -8.84 -22.35
CA GLU A 118 3.78 -8.07 -22.83
C GLU A 118 4.20 -7.20 -24.04
N ARG A 119 4.02 -7.76 -25.26
CA ARG A 119 4.34 -7.10 -26.53
C ARG A 119 3.95 -5.62 -26.57
N GLY A 120 4.84 -4.80 -27.13
CA GLY A 120 4.58 -3.43 -27.59
C GLY A 120 3.35 -3.37 -28.50
N THR A 121 2.22 -2.90 -28.01
CA THR A 121 1.30 -2.14 -28.87
C THR A 121 1.68 -0.68 -28.73
N GLU A 122 2.19 -0.15 -29.83
CA GLU A 122 2.33 1.28 -30.12
C GLU A 122 0.98 2.00 -29.99
#